data_AF-S9VCX9-F1
#
_entry.id   AF-S9VCX9-F1
#
_cell.length_a   1.000
_cell.length_b   1.000
_cell.length_c   1.000
_cell.angle_alpha   90.00
_cell.angle_beta   90.00
_cell.angle_gamma   90.00
#
_symmetry.space_group_name_H-M   'P 1'
#
loop_
_entity.id
_entity.type
_entity.pdbx_description
1 polymer ?
#
loop_
_entity_poly.entity_id
_entity_poly.type
_entity_poly.pdbx_seq_one_letter_code
_entity_poly.pdbx_strand_id
1 'polypeptide(L)'
;MSFRQLSAFGGVVVLTGAGAIWGSRWKNLEVRRAELNKEYANCLEEMRALKEDRLRMQNELKDRQVKNEKMHETVETMWADRMSRYSEVLLDAHSYLAAFPEALGALKGLTNHYRYMGEEMRKFINFDVACSKVHNLSLLLHKADVDGLPGVQQVIRDMFPSEEIIDAACTSVEDIASVKYPRTVAEASVTFAFCMEELERAIETVTRENEARLAEPETKKGMSSEWTKVLNVLKLDSLSKGQRELVAKRAALKKLMTHDLRQLKTEEDVLSAVQYIVQMVEKQNSVLSQRVNDKKNELMLLYFKHPDVKNALSQLELWSNSSTAFLKEQQARDVLHSYATLLSETLVSIQTVQ
;
A
#
# COMPACT_ATOMS: atom_id res chain seq x y z
N MET A 1 36.08 116.82 -78.57
CA MET A 1 35.05 115.95 -79.19
C MET A 1 35.36 114.53 -78.78
N SER A 2 34.43 113.87 -78.06
CA SER A 2 34.77 112.93 -76.99
C SER A 2 34.51 111.45 -77.30
N PHE A 3 35.37 110.62 -76.70
CA PHE A 3 35.41 109.16 -76.67
C PHE A 3 34.07 108.52 -76.26
N ARG A 4 33.29 107.94 -77.19
CA ARG A 4 32.10 107.15 -76.81
C ARG A 4 31.66 106.02 -77.75
N GLN A 5 32.55 105.36 -78.49
CA GLN A 5 32.16 104.20 -79.32
C GLN A 5 33.10 102.98 -79.27
N LEU A 6 33.75 102.69 -78.14
CA LEU A 6 34.67 101.54 -78.02
C LEU A 6 34.46 100.61 -76.79
N SER A 7 33.27 100.55 -76.19
CA SER A 7 33.05 99.73 -74.98
C SER A 7 31.72 98.96 -74.99
N ALA A 8 31.68 97.81 -75.66
CA ALA A 8 30.60 96.82 -75.44
C ALA A 8 30.99 95.37 -75.83
N PHE A 9 32.28 95.09 -76.04
CA PHE A 9 32.78 93.72 -76.20
C PHE A 9 33.68 93.40 -75.00
N GLY A 10 33.14 92.64 -74.04
CA GLY A 10 33.94 92.06 -72.94
C GLY A 10 33.23 92.13 -71.59
N GLY A 11 32.58 91.03 -71.18
CA GLY A 11 32.22 90.84 -69.78
C GLY A 11 30.86 90.21 -69.49
N VAL A 12 30.54 89.03 -70.03
CA VAL A 12 29.41 88.20 -69.50
C VAL A 12 29.72 86.69 -69.42
N VAL A 13 30.89 86.20 -69.82
CA VAL A 13 31.10 84.72 -69.95
C VAL A 13 31.52 84.01 -68.65
N VAL A 14 31.72 84.67 -67.50
CA VAL A 14 32.40 84.00 -66.34
C VAL A 14 31.54 83.73 -65.09
N LEU A 15 30.32 84.26 -64.95
CA LEU A 15 29.59 84.17 -63.65
C LEU A 15 28.43 83.15 -63.56
N THR A 16 28.05 82.47 -64.64
CA THR A 16 27.01 81.42 -64.60
C THR A 16 27.54 80.00 -64.36
N GLY A 17 28.85 79.78 -64.38
CA GLY A 17 29.47 78.46 -64.14
C GLY A 17 29.72 78.10 -62.67
N ALA A 18 29.86 79.09 -61.78
CA ALA A 18 30.27 78.83 -60.40
C ALA A 18 29.14 78.29 -59.49
N GLY A 19 27.88 78.67 -59.74
CA GLY A 19 26.73 78.23 -58.94
C GLY A 19 26.35 76.75 -59.13
N ALA A 20 26.49 76.22 -60.36
CA ALA A 20 26.18 74.81 -60.65
C ALA A 20 27.27 73.84 -60.16
N ILE A 21 28.54 74.27 -60.19
CA ILE A 21 29.68 73.46 -59.74
C ILE A 21 29.73 73.37 -58.20
N TRP A 22 29.32 74.42 -57.48
CA TRP A 22 29.19 74.37 -56.02
C TRP A 22 28.00 73.54 -55.57
N GLY A 23 26.83 73.63 -56.24
CA GLY A 23 25.67 72.79 -55.93
C GLY A 23 25.91 71.29 -56.15
N SER A 24 26.60 70.90 -57.23
CA SER A 24 26.91 69.48 -57.48
C SER A 24 27.97 68.92 -56.52
N ARG A 25 28.98 69.72 -56.16
CA ARG A 25 29.97 69.34 -55.15
C ARG A 25 29.34 69.22 -53.76
N TRP A 26 28.43 70.11 -53.40
CA TRP A 26 27.71 70.03 -52.14
C TRP A 26 26.80 68.81 -52.06
N LYS A 27 26.04 68.53 -53.12
CA LYS A 27 25.22 67.32 -53.23
C LYS A 27 26.04 66.03 -53.16
N ASN A 28 27.22 66.01 -53.79
CA ASN A 28 28.14 64.86 -53.69
C ASN A 28 28.74 64.72 -52.28
N LEU A 29 29.01 65.83 -51.58
CA LEU A 29 29.46 65.79 -50.18
C LEU A 29 28.34 65.31 -49.24
N GLU A 30 27.10 65.69 -49.49
CA GLU A 30 25.93 65.21 -48.73
C GLU A 30 25.71 63.71 -48.93
N VAL A 31 25.79 63.22 -50.17
CA VAL A 31 25.73 61.78 -50.47
C VAL A 31 26.88 61.04 -49.80
N ARG A 32 28.10 61.57 -49.87
CA ARG A 32 29.26 60.92 -49.24
C ARG A 32 29.17 60.93 -47.71
N ARG A 33 28.63 61.98 -47.10
CA ARG A 33 28.32 62.02 -45.65
C ARG A 33 27.25 61.01 -45.29
N ALA A 34 26.21 60.84 -46.11
CA ALA A 34 25.19 59.82 -45.89
C ALA A 34 25.75 58.40 -46.01
N GLU A 35 26.62 58.14 -46.99
CA GLU A 35 27.34 56.87 -47.14
C GLU A 35 28.25 56.58 -45.94
N LEU A 36 29.07 57.55 -45.50
CA LEU A 36 29.92 57.41 -44.31
C LEU A 36 29.08 57.17 -43.06
N ASN A 37 27.98 57.91 -42.86
CA ASN A 37 27.09 57.68 -41.72
C ASN A 37 26.47 56.27 -41.74
N LYS A 38 26.18 55.74 -42.94
CA LYS A 38 25.70 54.37 -43.10
C LYS A 38 26.79 53.34 -42.82
N GLU A 39 28.01 53.55 -43.28
CA GLU A 39 29.17 52.70 -42.96
C GLU A 39 29.47 52.71 -41.46
N TYR A 40 29.41 53.88 -40.80
CA TYR A 40 29.53 53.99 -39.35
C TYR A 40 28.41 53.28 -38.60
N ALA A 41 27.15 53.40 -39.07
CA ALA A 41 26.02 52.70 -38.47
C ALA A 41 26.19 51.17 -38.57
N ASN A 42 26.56 50.66 -39.76
CA ASN A 42 26.83 49.25 -39.97
C ASN A 42 27.99 48.73 -39.09
N CYS A 43 29.09 49.49 -38.99
CA CYS A 43 30.22 49.12 -38.14
C CYS A 43 29.83 49.08 -36.64
N LEU A 44 28.99 50.02 -36.19
CA LEU A 44 28.47 50.01 -34.82
C LEU A 44 27.53 48.83 -34.57
N GLU A 45 26.72 48.42 -35.55
CA GLU A 45 25.88 47.23 -35.46
C GLU A 45 26.70 45.94 -35.40
N GLU A 46 27.72 45.78 -36.25
CA GLU A 46 28.64 44.63 -36.21
C GLU A 46 29.38 44.56 -34.87
N MET A 47 29.86 45.70 -34.35
CA MET A 47 30.51 45.74 -33.04
C MET A 47 29.56 45.40 -31.89
N ARG A 48 28.27 45.74 -32.00
CA ARG A 48 27.24 45.31 -31.03
C ARG A 48 26.98 43.81 -31.14
N ALA A 49 26.82 43.28 -32.34
CA ALA A 49 26.61 41.85 -32.57
C ALA A 49 27.78 41.02 -32.03
N LEU A 50 29.03 41.41 -32.30
CA LEU A 50 30.22 40.75 -31.76
C LEU A 50 30.29 40.81 -30.23
N LYS A 51 29.87 41.93 -29.64
CA LYS A 51 29.82 42.08 -28.17
C LYS A 51 28.74 41.18 -27.57
N GLU A 52 27.57 41.10 -28.19
CA GLU A 52 26.48 40.22 -27.77
C GLU A 52 26.86 38.75 -27.90
N ASP A 53 27.49 38.34 -29.00
CA ASP A 53 28.01 36.98 -29.20
C ASP A 53 29.08 36.61 -28.19
N ARG A 54 30.00 37.54 -27.89
CA ARG A 54 31.02 37.34 -26.85
C ARG A 54 30.38 37.15 -25.46
N LEU A 55 29.37 37.96 -25.13
CA LEU A 55 28.65 37.83 -23.87
C LEU A 55 27.88 36.50 -23.80
N ARG A 56 27.27 36.08 -24.92
CA ARG A 56 26.59 34.79 -25.03
C ARG A 56 27.55 33.63 -24.81
N MET A 57 28.69 33.59 -25.49
CA MET A 57 29.71 32.56 -25.28
C MET A 57 30.23 32.55 -23.84
N GLN A 58 30.44 33.72 -23.23
CA GLN A 58 30.89 33.79 -21.85
C GLN A 58 29.85 33.21 -20.87
N ASN A 59 28.57 33.46 -21.11
CA ASN A 59 27.49 32.89 -20.31
C ASN A 59 27.40 31.36 -20.52
N GLU A 60 27.50 30.89 -21.77
CA GLU A 60 27.50 29.45 -22.06
C GLU A 60 28.68 28.71 -21.40
N LEU A 61 29.86 29.34 -21.33
CA LEU A 61 31.02 28.78 -20.63
C LEU A 61 30.78 28.71 -19.12
N LYS A 62 30.18 29.75 -18.51
CA LYS A 62 29.82 29.73 -17.09
C LYS A 62 28.78 28.64 -16.79
N ASP A 63 27.76 28.51 -17.64
CA ASP A 63 26.74 27.47 -17.47
C ASP A 63 27.35 26.06 -17.58
N ARG A 64 28.31 25.86 -18.49
CA ARG A 64 29.07 24.60 -18.59
C ARG A 64 29.94 24.34 -17.36
N GLN A 65 30.57 25.37 -16.80
CA GLN A 65 31.36 25.23 -15.56
C GLN A 65 30.48 24.80 -14.40
N VAL A 66 29.36 25.50 -14.18
CA VAL A 66 28.39 25.14 -13.12
C VAL A 66 27.84 23.73 -13.32
N LYS A 67 27.55 23.32 -14.56
CA LYS A 67 27.10 21.97 -14.86
C LYS A 67 28.17 20.92 -14.56
N ASN A 68 29.43 21.18 -14.90
CA ASN A 68 30.54 20.27 -14.61
C ASN A 68 30.80 20.15 -13.11
N GLU A 69 30.77 21.26 -12.36
CA GLU A 69 30.91 21.24 -10.89
C GLU A 69 29.83 20.38 -10.24
N LYS A 70 28.56 20.58 -10.63
CA LYS A 70 27.45 19.73 -10.17
C LYS A 70 27.65 18.26 -10.54
N MET A 71 28.14 17.99 -11.75
CA MET A 71 28.44 16.62 -12.18
C MET A 71 29.53 16.00 -11.30
N HIS A 72 30.61 16.72 -11.01
CA HIS A 72 31.66 16.23 -10.12
C HIS A 72 31.14 15.95 -8.70
N GLU A 73 30.33 16.85 -8.13
CA GLU A 73 29.70 16.64 -6.84
C GLU A 73 28.77 15.40 -6.84
N THR A 74 27.98 15.19 -7.90
CA THR A 74 27.15 13.99 -8.02
C THR A 74 27.96 12.71 -8.14
N VAL A 75 29.10 12.76 -8.83
CA VAL A 75 29.98 11.61 -8.99
C VAL A 75 30.65 11.28 -7.64
N GLU A 76 31.17 12.27 -6.93
CA GLU A 76 31.78 12.08 -5.60
C GLU A 76 30.78 11.49 -4.59
N THR A 77 29.55 12.00 -4.56
CA THR A 77 28.50 11.47 -3.67
C THR A 77 28.12 10.03 -4.03
N MET A 78 27.99 9.69 -5.31
CA MET A 78 27.75 8.30 -5.74
C MET A 78 28.91 7.37 -5.40
N TRP A 79 30.15 7.82 -5.53
CA TRP A 79 31.32 7.03 -5.14
C TRP A 79 31.39 6.81 -3.63
N ALA A 80 31.11 7.85 -2.83
CA ALA A 80 31.07 7.73 -1.38
C ALA A 80 30.00 6.74 -0.90
N ASP A 81 28.78 6.83 -1.44
CA ASP A 81 27.69 5.88 -1.16
C ASP A 81 28.08 4.45 -1.54
N ARG A 82 28.63 4.25 -2.75
CA ARG A 82 29.09 2.93 -3.20
C ARG A 82 30.18 2.35 -2.30
N MET A 83 31.15 3.17 -1.87
CA MET A 83 32.22 2.73 -0.96
C MET A 83 31.68 2.38 0.44
N SER A 84 30.70 3.13 0.94
CA SER A 84 30.02 2.80 2.21
C SER A 84 29.35 1.44 2.14
N ARG A 85 28.59 1.17 1.07
CA ARG A 85 27.94 -0.13 0.86
C ARG A 85 28.94 -1.29 0.77
N TYR A 86 30.08 -1.10 0.11
CA TYR A 86 31.13 -2.12 0.08
C TYR A 86 31.74 -2.38 1.46
N SER A 87 31.92 -1.33 2.27
CA SER A 87 32.39 -1.46 3.65
C SER A 87 31.41 -2.26 4.50
N GLU A 88 30.11 -1.98 4.38
CA GLU A 88 29.05 -2.72 5.09
C GLU A 88 29.03 -4.19 4.67
N VAL A 89 29.05 -4.50 3.36
CA VAL A 89 29.09 -5.87 2.86
C VAL A 89 30.34 -6.62 3.34
N LEU A 90 31.48 -5.94 3.45
CA LEU A 90 32.71 -6.53 3.99
C LEU A 90 32.60 -6.85 5.49
N LEU A 91 31.94 -5.99 6.27
CA LEU A 91 31.66 -6.24 7.68
C LEU A 91 30.69 -7.40 7.85
N ASP A 92 29.63 -7.45 7.05
CA ASP A 92 28.66 -8.54 7.05
C ASP A 92 29.35 -9.87 6.70
N ALA A 93 30.17 -9.90 5.64
CA ALA A 93 30.96 -11.07 5.27
C ALA A 93 31.90 -11.55 6.39
N HIS A 94 32.54 -10.63 7.12
CA HIS A 94 33.34 -10.98 8.29
C HIS A 94 32.51 -11.56 9.44
N SER A 95 31.31 -11.01 9.68
CA SER A 95 30.42 -11.54 10.71
C SER A 95 29.96 -12.97 10.38
N TYR A 96 29.66 -13.26 9.11
CA TYR A 96 29.36 -14.62 8.65
C TYR A 96 30.55 -15.56 8.83
N LEU A 97 31.76 -15.15 8.43
CA LEU A 97 32.98 -15.93 8.62
C LEU A 97 33.29 -16.20 10.09
N ALA A 98 32.96 -15.26 11.00
CA ALA A 98 33.11 -15.45 12.44
C ALA A 98 32.08 -16.43 13.02
N ALA A 99 30.86 -16.46 12.49
CA ALA A 99 29.80 -17.38 12.91
C ALA A 99 29.96 -18.81 12.35
N PHE A 100 30.68 -18.97 11.23
CA PHE A 100 30.89 -20.26 10.56
C PHE A 100 31.49 -21.37 11.46
N PRO A 101 32.54 -21.10 12.27
CA PRO A 101 33.10 -22.08 13.21
C PRO A 101 32.10 -22.56 14.26
N GLU A 102 31.25 -21.67 14.77
CA GLU A 102 30.21 -22.03 15.75
C GLU A 102 29.15 -22.93 15.11
N ALA A 103 28.70 -22.60 13.88
CA ALA A 103 27.78 -23.43 13.12
C ALA A 103 28.37 -24.82 12.79
N LEU A 104 29.65 -24.88 12.40
CA LEU A 104 30.38 -26.14 12.20
C LEU A 104 30.53 -26.94 13.50
N GLY A 105 30.76 -26.26 14.62
CA GLY A 105 30.78 -26.86 15.96
C GLY A 105 29.45 -27.48 16.34
N ALA A 106 28.34 -26.76 16.12
CA ALA A 106 26.99 -27.25 16.35
C ALA A 106 26.66 -28.46 15.46
N LEU A 107 27.03 -28.41 14.17
CA LEU A 107 26.88 -29.53 13.23
C LEU A 107 27.68 -30.76 13.66
N LYS A 108 28.92 -30.58 14.16
CA LYS A 108 29.72 -31.68 14.69
C LYS A 108 29.08 -32.27 15.95
N GLY A 109 28.51 -31.43 16.82
CA GLY A 109 27.74 -31.85 17.99
C GLY A 109 26.52 -32.69 17.61
N LEU A 110 25.70 -32.20 16.67
CA LEU A 110 24.54 -32.91 16.11
C LEU A 110 24.94 -34.23 15.46
N THR A 111 26.00 -34.24 14.65
CA THR A 111 26.47 -35.45 13.97
C THR A 111 26.93 -36.51 14.97
N ASN A 112 27.65 -36.11 16.02
CA ASN A 112 28.05 -37.02 17.10
C ASN A 112 26.85 -37.50 17.92
N HIS A 113 25.85 -36.64 18.14
CA HIS A 113 24.61 -37.01 18.82
C HIS A 113 23.81 -38.03 17.99
N TYR A 114 23.63 -37.82 16.69
CA TYR A 114 22.98 -38.79 15.80
C TYR A 114 23.77 -40.09 15.67
N ARG A 115 25.11 -40.03 15.67
CA ARG A 115 25.96 -41.22 15.69
C ARG A 115 25.76 -42.02 16.98
N TYR A 116 25.75 -41.34 18.13
CA TYR A 116 25.46 -41.95 19.42
C TYR A 116 24.06 -42.55 19.47
N MET A 117 23.03 -41.83 19.00
CA MET A 117 21.67 -42.35 18.88
C MET A 117 21.64 -43.61 18.00
N GLY A 118 22.29 -43.57 16.83
CA GLY A 118 22.34 -44.69 15.90
C GLY A 118 23.14 -45.91 16.38
N GLU A 119 24.13 -45.74 17.25
CA GLU A 119 24.97 -46.81 17.81
C GLU A 119 24.36 -47.40 19.10
N GLU A 120 23.85 -46.57 20.00
CA GLU A 120 23.42 -46.98 21.34
C GLU A 120 21.90 -47.22 21.46
N MET A 121 21.06 -46.50 20.71
CA MET A 121 19.60 -46.60 20.86
C MET A 121 18.96 -47.76 20.11
N ARG A 122 19.69 -48.41 19.18
CA ARG A 122 19.29 -49.71 18.59
C ARG A 122 19.09 -50.82 19.63
N LYS A 123 19.61 -50.64 20.85
CA LYS A 123 19.42 -51.55 21.99
C LYS A 123 17.99 -51.49 22.55
N PHE A 124 17.25 -50.42 22.27
CA PHE A 124 15.83 -50.27 22.61
C PHE A 124 14.98 -50.57 21.38
N ILE A 125 14.60 -51.84 21.23
CA ILE A 125 13.70 -52.29 20.16
C ILE A 125 12.40 -51.48 20.29
N ASN A 126 12.13 -50.58 19.32
CA ASN A 126 11.03 -49.61 19.20
C ASN A 126 11.36 -48.12 19.47
N PHE A 127 12.51 -47.78 20.08
CA PHE A 127 12.87 -46.38 20.32
C PHE A 127 13.18 -45.63 19.02
N ASP A 128 13.93 -46.26 18.12
CA ASP A 128 14.27 -45.69 16.79
C ASP A 128 13.02 -45.40 15.95
N VAL A 129 12.00 -46.26 16.02
CA VAL A 129 10.75 -46.10 15.26
C VAL A 129 9.91 -44.96 15.85
N ALA A 130 9.83 -44.87 17.17
CA ALA A 130 9.04 -43.82 17.82
C ALA A 130 9.70 -42.44 17.68
N CYS A 131 11.02 -42.32 17.85
CA CYS A 131 11.75 -41.07 17.61
C CYS A 131 11.68 -40.63 16.14
N SER A 132 11.80 -41.57 15.19
CA SER A 132 11.63 -41.25 13.77
C SER A 132 10.22 -40.75 13.46
N LYS A 133 9.18 -41.37 14.05
CA LYS A 133 7.79 -40.91 13.90
C LYS A 133 7.57 -39.51 14.48
N VAL A 134 8.11 -39.21 15.67
CA VAL A 134 7.99 -37.88 16.29
C VAL A 134 8.74 -36.82 15.48
N HIS A 135 9.95 -37.14 15.02
CA HIS A 135 10.74 -36.24 14.18
C HIS A 135 10.07 -35.98 12.82
N ASN A 136 9.56 -37.03 12.17
CA ASN A 136 8.87 -36.86 10.90
C ASN A 136 7.55 -36.10 11.07
N LEU A 137 6.80 -36.34 12.16
CA LEU A 137 5.59 -35.57 12.46
C LEU A 137 5.91 -34.09 12.66
N SER A 138 6.98 -33.75 13.40
CA SER A 138 7.36 -32.35 13.59
C SER A 138 7.82 -31.67 12.29
N LEU A 139 8.55 -32.39 11.44
CA LEU A 139 8.91 -31.90 10.09
C LEU A 139 7.69 -31.67 9.20
N LEU A 140 6.72 -32.59 9.23
CA LEU A 140 5.48 -32.47 8.47
C LEU A 140 4.61 -31.31 8.98
N LEU A 141 4.56 -31.09 10.29
CA LEU A 141 3.88 -29.93 10.88
C LEU A 141 4.55 -28.62 10.47
N HIS A 142 5.88 -28.57 10.49
CA HIS A 142 6.62 -27.39 10.02
C HIS A 142 6.37 -27.11 8.53
N LYS A 143 6.29 -28.17 7.71
CA LYS A 143 5.90 -28.04 6.30
C LYS A 143 4.45 -27.57 6.15
N ALA A 144 3.54 -28.02 7.01
CA ALA A 144 2.15 -27.59 7.02
C ALA A 144 1.98 -26.11 7.41
N ASP A 145 2.94 -25.51 8.14
CA ASP A 145 2.95 -24.06 8.39
C ASP A 145 3.17 -23.24 7.11
N VAL A 146 3.90 -23.81 6.14
CA VAL A 146 4.23 -23.15 4.87
C VAL A 146 3.18 -23.46 3.79
N ASP A 147 2.87 -24.74 3.60
CA ASP A 147 2.05 -25.23 2.49
C ASP A 147 0.57 -25.37 2.86
N GLY A 148 0.23 -25.30 4.15
CA GLY A 148 -1.09 -25.61 4.70
C GLY A 148 -1.25 -27.09 5.05
N LEU A 149 -2.10 -27.38 6.03
CA LEU A 149 -2.35 -28.74 6.50
C LEU A 149 -2.90 -29.71 5.41
N PRO A 150 -3.75 -29.27 4.45
CA PRO A 150 -4.22 -30.13 3.36
C PRO A 150 -3.10 -30.73 2.49
N GLY A 151 -1.96 -30.04 2.35
CA GLY A 151 -0.83 -30.52 1.55
C GLY A 151 -0.05 -31.68 2.17
N VAL A 152 -0.23 -31.90 3.48
CA VAL A 152 0.57 -32.84 4.27
C VAL A 152 -0.30 -33.92 4.92
N GLN A 153 -1.62 -33.74 4.96
CA GLN A 153 -2.58 -34.63 5.63
C GLN A 153 -2.44 -36.11 5.24
N GLN A 154 -2.29 -36.41 3.95
CA GLN A 154 -2.22 -37.81 3.49
C GLN A 154 -0.97 -38.51 4.01
N VAL A 155 0.17 -37.80 3.99
CA VAL A 155 1.44 -38.31 4.48
C VAL A 155 1.37 -38.54 6.00
N ILE A 156 0.70 -37.65 6.73
CA ILE A 156 0.48 -37.79 8.17
C ILE A 156 -0.37 -39.06 8.47
N ARG A 157 -1.46 -39.29 7.73
CA ARG A 157 -2.28 -40.50 7.89
C ARG A 157 -1.51 -41.78 7.59
N ASP A 158 -0.72 -41.77 6.52
CA ASP A 158 0.06 -42.94 6.12
C ASP A 158 1.13 -43.30 7.17
N MET A 159 1.68 -42.32 7.89
CA MET A 159 2.62 -42.57 8.99
C MET A 159 1.97 -43.05 10.29
N PHE A 160 0.70 -42.67 10.52
CA PHE A 160 -0.05 -42.98 11.74
C PHE A 160 -1.43 -43.63 11.44
N PRO A 161 -1.45 -44.80 10.77
CA PRO A 161 -2.70 -45.42 10.30
C PRO A 161 -3.60 -45.97 11.42
N SER A 162 -3.09 -46.04 12.65
CA SER A 162 -3.80 -46.60 13.81
C SER A 162 -4.25 -45.54 14.82
N GLU A 163 -3.95 -44.26 14.58
CA GLU A 163 -4.21 -43.18 15.54
C GLU A 163 -5.49 -42.42 15.18
N GLU A 164 -6.56 -42.68 15.91
CA GLU A 164 -7.88 -42.09 15.68
C GLU A 164 -7.89 -40.55 15.80
N ILE A 165 -7.03 -39.99 16.66
CA ILE A 165 -6.92 -38.53 16.85
C ILE A 165 -6.35 -37.87 15.58
N ILE A 166 -5.37 -38.51 14.95
CA ILE A 166 -4.75 -38.00 13.72
C ILE A 166 -5.74 -38.10 12.56
N ASP A 167 -6.48 -39.21 12.47
CA ASP A 167 -7.50 -39.38 11.45
C ASP A 167 -8.64 -38.36 11.61
N ALA A 168 -9.11 -38.12 12.83
CA ALA A 168 -10.11 -37.09 13.13
C ALA A 168 -9.62 -35.67 12.78
N ALA A 169 -8.37 -35.32 13.12
CA ALA A 169 -7.80 -34.03 12.76
C ALA A 169 -7.67 -33.86 11.24
N CYS A 170 -7.18 -34.88 10.54
CA CYS A 170 -7.00 -34.82 9.09
C CYS A 170 -8.33 -34.84 8.33
N THR A 171 -9.37 -35.54 8.81
CA THR A 171 -10.70 -35.59 8.16
C THR A 171 -11.43 -34.27 8.31
N SER A 172 -11.26 -33.56 9.43
CA SER A 172 -11.83 -32.23 9.64
C SER A 172 -11.37 -31.18 8.62
N VAL A 173 -10.23 -31.43 7.95
CA VAL A 173 -9.56 -30.54 7.01
C VAL A 173 -9.82 -30.92 5.54
N GLU A 174 -10.22 -32.17 5.27
CA GLU A 174 -10.54 -32.64 3.91
C GLU A 174 -11.69 -31.85 3.26
N ASP A 175 -12.71 -31.52 4.06
CA ASP A 175 -13.87 -30.72 3.61
C ASP A 175 -13.50 -29.28 3.23
N ILE A 176 -12.31 -28.81 3.62
CA ILE A 176 -11.88 -27.41 3.54
C ILE A 176 -11.00 -27.16 2.29
N ALA A 177 -10.44 -28.19 1.68
CA ALA A 177 -9.45 -28.09 0.59
C ALA A 177 -9.95 -27.34 -0.67
N SER A 178 -11.26 -27.17 -0.85
CA SER A 178 -11.87 -26.49 -2.00
C SER A 178 -12.18 -25.00 -1.77
N VAL A 179 -12.12 -24.52 -0.52
CA VAL A 179 -12.53 -23.17 -0.13
C VAL A 179 -11.31 -22.29 0.07
N LYS A 180 -11.32 -21.06 -0.46
CA LYS A 180 -10.33 -20.04 -0.07
C LYS A 180 -10.74 -19.44 1.27
N TYR A 181 -9.90 -19.58 2.28
CA TYR A 181 -10.13 -19.06 3.63
C TYR A 181 -8.92 -18.21 4.09
N PRO A 182 -9.11 -17.29 5.06
CA PRO A 182 -8.01 -16.50 5.60
C PRO A 182 -7.00 -17.39 6.32
N ARG A 183 -5.70 -17.15 6.16
CA ARG A 183 -4.64 -17.95 6.81
C ARG A 183 -4.22 -17.41 8.17
N THR A 184 -4.60 -16.17 8.47
CA THR A 184 -4.25 -15.50 9.73
C THR A 184 -5.44 -14.76 10.31
N VAL A 185 -5.42 -14.55 11.63
CA VAL A 185 -6.40 -13.71 12.34
C VAL A 185 -6.44 -12.30 11.76
N ALA A 186 -5.29 -11.75 11.34
CA ALA A 186 -5.22 -10.43 10.71
C ALA A 186 -5.97 -10.38 9.37
N GLU A 187 -5.83 -11.40 8.52
CA GLU A 187 -6.58 -11.50 7.27
C GLU A 187 -8.09 -11.65 7.51
N ALA A 188 -8.48 -12.49 8.49
CA ALA A 188 -9.88 -12.64 8.90
C ALA A 188 -10.46 -11.31 9.44
N SER A 189 -9.66 -10.56 10.20
CA SER A 189 -10.00 -9.26 10.79
C SER A 189 -10.22 -8.17 9.75
N VAL A 190 -9.32 -8.06 8.76
CA VAL A 190 -9.44 -7.08 7.67
C VAL A 190 -10.67 -7.37 6.80
N THR A 191 -10.89 -8.64 6.46
CA THR A 191 -12.05 -9.05 5.66
C THR A 191 -13.36 -8.86 6.44
N PHE A 192 -13.36 -9.12 7.75
CA PHE A 192 -14.51 -8.85 8.62
C PHE A 192 -14.85 -7.36 8.68
N ALA A 193 -13.86 -6.51 8.92
CA ALA A 193 -14.04 -5.07 9.00
C ALA A 193 -14.63 -4.52 7.69
N PHE A 194 -14.12 -5.00 6.55
CA PHE A 194 -14.67 -4.66 5.23
C PHE A 194 -16.15 -5.07 5.09
N CYS A 195 -16.51 -6.32 5.38
CA CYS A 195 -17.89 -6.78 5.28
C CYS A 195 -18.84 -6.02 6.23
N MET A 196 -18.39 -5.69 7.43
CA MET A 196 -19.16 -4.88 8.39
C MET A 196 -19.35 -3.43 7.91
N GLU A 197 -18.34 -2.83 7.29
CA GLU A 197 -18.47 -1.50 6.68
C GLU A 197 -19.44 -1.49 5.49
N GLU A 198 -19.43 -2.51 4.64
CA GLU A 198 -20.40 -2.63 3.54
C GLU A 198 -21.82 -2.78 4.07
N LEU A 199 -22.02 -3.55 5.14
CA LEU A 199 -23.32 -3.66 5.81
C LEU A 199 -23.79 -2.31 6.35
N GLU A 200 -22.91 -1.54 7.00
CA GLU A 200 -23.26 -0.22 7.50
C GLU A 200 -23.61 0.75 6.38
N ARG A 201 -22.86 0.76 5.27
CA ARG A 201 -23.18 1.58 4.11
C ARG A 201 -24.54 1.21 3.52
N ALA A 202 -24.83 -0.09 3.41
CA ALA A 202 -26.12 -0.55 2.92
C ALA A 202 -27.27 -0.11 3.85
N ILE A 203 -27.08 -0.20 5.17
CA ILE A 203 -28.06 0.29 6.15
C ILE A 203 -28.22 1.81 6.04
N GLU A 204 -27.13 2.57 5.90
CA GLU A 204 -27.19 4.02 5.71
C GLU A 204 -27.99 4.40 4.46
N THR A 205 -27.80 3.70 3.34
CA THR A 205 -28.59 3.91 2.12
C THR A 205 -30.08 3.70 2.37
N VAL A 206 -30.46 2.58 3.01
CA VAL A 206 -31.87 2.31 3.34
C VAL A 206 -32.43 3.35 4.31
N THR A 207 -31.64 3.80 5.29
CA THR A 207 -32.08 4.86 6.20
C THR A 207 -32.37 6.14 5.44
N ARG A 208 -31.48 6.56 4.53
CA ARG A 208 -31.63 7.78 3.72
C ARG A 208 -32.86 7.73 2.84
N GLU A 209 -33.06 6.62 2.14
CA GLU A 209 -34.21 6.43 1.25
C GLU A 209 -35.55 6.42 1.99
N ASN A 210 -35.54 6.06 3.27
CA ASN A 210 -36.74 5.97 4.11
C ASN A 210 -36.82 7.06 5.19
N GLU A 211 -36.01 8.12 5.08
CA GLU A 211 -35.96 9.25 6.05
C GLU A 211 -37.35 9.84 6.30
N ALA A 212 -38.17 10.00 5.26
CA ALA A 212 -39.53 10.54 5.38
C ALA A 212 -40.50 9.60 6.13
N ARG A 213 -40.29 8.28 6.04
CA ARG A 213 -41.09 7.26 6.76
C ARG A 213 -40.61 7.07 8.21
N LEU A 214 -39.32 7.29 8.47
CA LEU A 214 -38.69 7.17 9.79
C LEU A 214 -38.80 8.45 10.64
N ALA A 215 -39.08 9.59 10.02
CA ALA A 215 -39.26 10.88 10.69
C ALA A 215 -40.63 11.03 11.40
N GLU A 216 -41.57 10.10 11.22
CA GLU A 216 -42.79 10.09 12.00
C GLU A 216 -42.47 9.74 13.48
N PRO A 217 -42.87 10.58 14.45
CA PRO A 217 -42.49 10.39 15.84
C PRO A 217 -43.37 9.31 16.47
N GLU A 218 -42.97 8.04 16.39
CA GLU A 218 -43.57 7.03 17.26
C GLU A 218 -43.02 7.18 18.69
N THR A 219 -43.87 7.74 19.54
CA THR A 219 -43.69 7.81 20.98
C THR A 219 -43.52 6.41 21.59
N LYS A 220 -42.36 6.25 22.27
CA LYS A 220 -42.10 5.39 23.44
C LYS A 220 -41.75 3.90 23.23
N LYS A 221 -40.56 3.62 23.77
CA LYS A 221 -40.04 2.41 24.46
C LYS A 221 -39.75 1.18 23.60
N GLY A 222 -38.45 0.97 23.38
CA GLY A 222 -37.91 -0.34 22.96
C GLY A 222 -36.82 -0.30 21.88
N MET A 223 -36.16 0.84 21.67
CA MET A 223 -35.06 0.97 20.71
C MET A 223 -33.72 0.86 21.46
N SER A 224 -32.81 -0.02 21.02
CA SER A 224 -31.47 -0.08 21.61
C SER A 224 -30.76 1.27 21.39
N SER A 225 -29.90 1.61 22.35
CA SER A 225 -29.22 2.92 22.41
C SER A 225 -28.33 3.25 21.20
N GLU A 226 -28.09 2.28 20.32
CA GLU A 226 -27.24 2.42 19.12
C GLU A 226 -28.01 3.00 17.94
N TRP A 227 -29.28 2.60 17.73
CA TRP A 227 -30.12 3.06 16.62
C TRP A 227 -30.64 4.48 16.82
N THR A 228 -30.90 4.86 18.08
CA THR A 228 -31.23 6.25 18.44
C THR A 228 -30.04 7.20 18.26
N LYS A 229 -28.79 6.70 18.33
CA LYS A 229 -27.59 7.50 18.02
C LYS A 229 -27.42 7.77 16.53
N VAL A 230 -27.87 6.87 15.66
CA VAL A 230 -27.86 7.10 14.19
C VAL A 230 -28.92 8.14 13.81
N LEU A 231 -30.13 8.02 14.36
CA LEU A 231 -31.23 8.99 14.15
C LEU A 231 -30.91 10.41 14.63
N ASN A 232 -30.09 10.58 15.68
CA ASN A 232 -29.71 11.89 16.19
C ASN A 232 -28.62 12.60 15.37
N VAL A 233 -27.97 11.93 14.41
CA VAL A 233 -26.94 12.55 13.54
C VAL A 233 -27.58 13.42 12.45
N LEU A 234 -28.86 13.22 12.12
CA LEU A 234 -29.50 13.89 10.98
C LEU A 234 -30.17 15.24 11.29
N LYS A 235 -30.18 15.70 12.55
CA LYS A 235 -30.57 17.09 12.90
C LYS A 235 -29.42 18.08 12.66
N LEU A 236 -28.84 18.05 11.46
CA LEU A 236 -27.63 18.81 11.10
C LEU A 236 -27.90 20.22 10.54
N ASP A 237 -29.13 20.55 10.18
CA ASP A 237 -29.44 21.78 9.42
C ASP A 237 -29.55 23.07 10.24
N SER A 238 -29.35 23.04 11.56
CA SER A 238 -29.39 24.24 12.42
C SER A 238 -28.05 24.61 13.09
N LEU A 239 -26.95 23.93 12.74
CA LEU A 239 -25.69 24.07 13.47
C LEU A 239 -24.73 25.10 12.83
N SER A 240 -24.06 25.88 13.70
CA SER A 240 -23.03 26.86 13.32
C SER A 240 -21.80 26.16 12.72
N LYS A 241 -20.96 26.89 11.95
CA LYS A 241 -19.79 26.33 11.25
C LYS A 241 -18.85 25.54 12.19
N GLY A 242 -18.59 26.05 13.39
CA GLY A 242 -17.77 25.37 14.40
C GLY A 242 -18.43 24.12 15.00
N GLN A 243 -19.76 24.09 15.10
CA GLN A 243 -20.50 22.89 15.51
C GLN A 243 -20.47 21.81 14.42
N ARG A 244 -20.54 22.19 13.14
CA ARG A 244 -20.38 21.24 12.02
C ARG A 244 -18.99 20.61 12.00
N GLU A 245 -17.94 21.40 12.21
CA GLU A 245 -16.57 20.89 12.31
C GLU A 245 -16.38 19.95 13.50
N LEU A 246 -16.99 20.26 14.66
CA LEU A 246 -16.97 19.37 15.82
C LEU A 246 -17.77 18.08 15.59
N VAL A 247 -18.90 18.14 14.90
CA VAL A 247 -19.68 16.95 14.53
C VAL A 247 -18.91 16.09 13.53
N ALA A 248 -18.25 16.69 12.53
CA ALA A 248 -17.39 15.97 11.59
C ALA A 248 -16.21 15.29 12.30
N LYS A 249 -15.54 15.98 13.23
CA LYS A 249 -14.47 15.39 14.06
C LYS A 249 -14.97 14.27 14.97
N ARG A 250 -16.16 14.42 15.57
CA ARG A 250 -16.79 13.35 16.38
C ARG A 250 -17.21 12.16 15.52
N ALA A 251 -17.70 12.38 14.31
CA ALA A 251 -18.02 11.31 13.36
C ALA A 251 -16.76 10.57 12.90
N ALA A 252 -15.69 11.29 12.58
CA ALA A 252 -14.39 10.71 12.23
C ALA A 252 -13.77 9.91 13.39
N LEU A 253 -13.84 10.43 14.61
CA LEU A 253 -13.37 9.73 15.80
C LEU A 253 -14.22 8.50 16.11
N LYS A 254 -15.55 8.59 15.96
CA LYS A 254 -16.44 7.44 16.08
C LYS A 254 -16.09 6.38 15.04
N LYS A 255 -15.80 6.77 13.79
CA LYS A 255 -15.40 5.85 12.72
C LYS A 255 -14.08 5.13 13.02
N LEU A 256 -13.09 5.84 13.55
CA LEU A 256 -11.83 5.26 14.03
C LEU A 256 -12.05 4.29 15.20
N MET A 257 -12.85 4.69 16.20
CA MET A 257 -13.17 3.81 17.32
C MET A 257 -13.94 2.56 16.88
N THR A 258 -14.88 2.68 15.94
CA THR A 258 -15.60 1.51 15.41
C THR A 258 -14.71 0.61 14.56
N HIS A 259 -13.74 1.17 13.83
CA HIS A 259 -12.75 0.40 13.10
C HIS A 259 -11.84 -0.38 14.07
N ASP A 260 -11.34 0.27 15.12
CA ASP A 260 -10.48 -0.38 16.12
C ASP A 260 -11.24 -1.43 16.96
N LEU A 261 -12.55 -1.24 17.19
CA LEU A 261 -13.42 -2.23 17.83
C LEU A 261 -13.75 -3.43 16.93
N ARG A 262 -13.61 -3.29 15.60
CA ARG A 262 -13.84 -4.39 14.63
C ARG A 262 -12.58 -5.20 14.36
N GLN A 263 -11.43 -4.76 14.86
CA GLN A 263 -10.21 -5.53 14.74
C GLN A 263 -10.29 -6.75 15.64
N LEU A 264 -10.50 -7.91 15.02
CA LEU A 264 -10.33 -9.22 15.64
C LEU A 264 -8.84 -9.40 15.90
N LYS A 265 -8.46 -9.68 17.16
CA LYS A 265 -7.06 -9.79 17.60
C LYS A 265 -6.71 -11.22 17.99
N THR A 266 -7.71 -11.99 18.43
CA THR A 266 -7.55 -13.38 18.84
C THR A 266 -8.44 -14.30 17.99
N GLU A 267 -8.16 -15.61 18.06
CA GLU A 267 -9.00 -16.63 17.44
C GLU A 267 -10.39 -16.71 18.13
N GLU A 268 -10.44 -16.44 19.43
CA GLU A 268 -11.70 -16.33 20.20
C GLU A 268 -12.57 -15.17 19.72
N ASP A 269 -11.96 -14.05 19.33
CA ASP A 269 -12.67 -12.91 18.72
C ASP A 269 -13.29 -13.33 17.38
N VAL A 270 -12.55 -14.09 16.56
CA VAL A 270 -13.04 -14.62 15.27
C VAL A 270 -14.22 -15.55 15.50
N LEU A 271 -14.12 -16.47 16.46
CA LEU A 271 -15.20 -17.39 16.82
C LEU A 271 -16.45 -16.64 17.30
N SER A 272 -16.27 -15.61 18.14
CA SER A 272 -17.35 -14.76 18.63
C SER A 272 -18.03 -13.99 17.48
N ALA A 273 -17.24 -13.47 16.54
CA ALA A 273 -17.73 -12.77 15.36
C ALA A 273 -18.50 -13.71 14.41
N VAL A 274 -18.02 -14.93 14.20
CA VAL A 274 -18.75 -15.97 13.44
C VAL A 274 -20.10 -16.27 14.08
N GLN A 275 -20.14 -16.50 15.40
CA GLN A 275 -21.39 -16.74 16.13
C GLN A 275 -22.38 -15.57 16.02
N TYR A 276 -21.88 -14.33 16.11
CA TYR A 276 -22.69 -13.13 15.92
C TYR A 276 -23.34 -13.08 14.54
N ILE A 277 -22.60 -13.41 13.48
CA ILE A 277 -23.13 -13.41 12.11
C ILE A 277 -24.16 -14.51 11.91
N VAL A 278 -23.90 -15.73 12.41
CA VAL A 278 -24.87 -16.83 12.36
C VAL A 278 -26.20 -16.41 13.00
N GLN A 279 -26.15 -15.80 14.19
CA GLN A 279 -27.34 -15.27 14.87
C GLN A 279 -28.03 -14.16 14.07
N MET A 280 -27.28 -13.29 13.39
CA MET A 280 -27.87 -12.25 12.52
C MET A 280 -28.60 -12.85 11.31
N VAL A 281 -28.01 -13.85 10.64
CA VAL A 281 -28.61 -14.52 9.48
C VAL A 281 -29.87 -15.31 9.90
N GLU A 282 -29.82 -16.00 11.05
CA GLU A 282 -31.00 -16.67 11.62
C GLU A 282 -32.13 -15.67 11.93
N LYS A 283 -31.77 -14.52 12.51
CA LYS A 283 -32.72 -13.44 12.80
C LYS A 283 -33.33 -12.86 11.52
N GLN A 284 -32.54 -12.69 10.46
CA GLN A 284 -33.04 -12.27 9.15
C GLN A 284 -34.05 -13.28 8.61
N ASN A 285 -33.71 -14.58 8.61
CA ASN A 285 -34.59 -15.64 8.13
C ASN A 285 -35.89 -15.74 8.93
N SER A 286 -35.81 -15.55 10.25
CA SER A 286 -36.97 -15.48 11.15
C SER A 286 -37.89 -14.31 10.81
N VAL A 287 -37.33 -13.10 10.64
CA VAL A 287 -38.10 -11.90 10.30
C VAL A 287 -38.73 -12.01 8.90
N LEU A 288 -38.02 -12.56 7.92
CA LEU A 288 -38.55 -12.77 6.57
C LEU A 288 -39.67 -13.83 6.50
N SER A 289 -39.69 -14.78 7.43
CA SER A 289 -40.66 -15.88 7.48
C SER A 289 -41.92 -15.57 8.29
N GLN A 290 -41.90 -14.53 9.13
CA GLN A 290 -43.05 -14.13 9.95
C GLN A 290 -44.11 -13.36 9.13
N ARG A 291 -45.39 -13.71 9.31
CA ARG A 291 -46.51 -12.88 8.84
C ARG A 291 -46.60 -11.64 9.74
N VAL A 292 -46.45 -10.47 9.12
CA VAL A 292 -46.29 -9.16 9.76
C VAL A 292 -47.51 -8.82 10.64
N ASN A 293 -47.35 -8.86 11.96
CA ASN A 293 -48.31 -8.29 12.92
C ASN A 293 -47.67 -7.28 13.90
N ASP A 294 -46.34 -7.08 13.85
CA ASP A 294 -45.63 -6.14 14.72
C ASP A 294 -44.95 -5.02 13.90
N LYS A 295 -45.26 -3.77 14.21
CA LYS A 295 -44.63 -2.56 13.61
C LYS A 295 -43.09 -2.55 13.73
N LYS A 296 -42.55 -3.13 14.80
CA LYS A 296 -41.09 -3.27 15.01
C LYS A 296 -40.45 -4.22 13.99
N ASN A 297 -41.18 -5.25 13.57
CA ASN A 297 -40.74 -6.16 12.53
C ASN A 297 -40.88 -5.55 11.14
N GLU A 298 -41.77 -4.58 10.94
CA GLU A 298 -41.97 -3.90 9.66
C GLU A 298 -40.73 -3.12 9.19
N LEU A 299 -40.06 -2.39 10.09
CA LEU A 299 -38.80 -1.70 9.78
C LEU A 299 -37.65 -2.68 9.50
N MET A 300 -37.48 -3.72 10.33
CA MET A 300 -36.46 -4.75 10.11
C MET A 300 -36.68 -5.49 8.79
N LEU A 301 -37.94 -5.77 8.45
CA LEU A 301 -38.33 -6.39 7.19
C LEU A 301 -38.04 -5.47 5.99
N LEU A 302 -38.15 -4.15 6.17
CA LEU A 302 -37.79 -3.17 5.15
C LEU A 302 -36.27 -3.17 4.89
N TYR A 303 -35.44 -3.20 5.94
CA TYR A 303 -33.98 -3.35 5.79
C TYR A 303 -33.60 -4.68 5.13
N PHE A 304 -34.13 -5.80 5.61
CA PHE A 304 -33.75 -7.13 5.10
C PHE A 304 -34.25 -7.44 3.69
N LYS A 305 -35.29 -6.72 3.20
CA LYS A 305 -35.75 -6.83 1.82
C LYS A 305 -34.95 -5.96 0.85
N HIS A 306 -34.18 -4.99 1.34
CA HIS A 306 -33.38 -4.13 0.49
C HIS A 306 -32.24 -4.92 -0.18
N PRO A 307 -32.02 -4.77 -1.51
CA PRO A 307 -31.01 -5.54 -2.23
C PRO A 307 -29.59 -5.34 -1.68
N ASP A 308 -29.22 -4.12 -1.33
CA ASP A 308 -27.85 -3.83 -0.83
C ASP A 308 -27.59 -4.47 0.53
N VAL A 309 -28.60 -4.46 1.43
CA VAL A 309 -28.48 -5.08 2.76
C VAL A 309 -28.43 -6.60 2.61
N LYS A 310 -29.23 -7.17 1.71
CA LYS A 310 -29.20 -8.61 1.41
C LYS A 310 -27.83 -9.04 0.86
N ASN A 311 -27.24 -8.25 -0.03
CA ASN A 311 -25.91 -8.51 -0.58
C ASN A 311 -24.80 -8.38 0.47
N ALA A 312 -24.88 -7.38 1.35
CA ALA A 312 -23.91 -7.24 2.45
C ALA A 312 -24.02 -8.39 3.46
N LEU A 313 -25.23 -8.86 3.76
CA LEU A 313 -25.45 -10.01 4.63
C LEU A 313 -24.96 -11.32 4.01
N SER A 314 -25.14 -11.52 2.69
CA SER A 314 -24.58 -12.70 2.02
C SER A 314 -23.05 -12.69 1.98
N GLN A 315 -22.42 -11.52 1.87
CA GLN A 315 -20.97 -11.38 2.01
C GLN A 315 -20.49 -11.72 3.43
N LEU A 316 -21.22 -11.30 4.46
CA LEU A 316 -20.93 -11.68 5.85
C LEU A 316 -21.11 -13.18 6.09
N GLU A 317 -22.13 -13.81 5.49
CA GLU A 317 -22.33 -15.25 5.56
C GLU A 317 -21.19 -16.02 4.88
N LEU A 318 -20.72 -15.56 3.71
CA LEU A 318 -19.55 -16.11 3.05
C LEU A 318 -18.28 -15.95 3.90
N TRP A 319 -18.09 -14.77 4.51
CA TRP A 319 -16.99 -14.53 5.45
C TRP A 319 -17.07 -15.51 6.64
N SER A 320 -18.26 -15.69 7.22
CA SER A 320 -18.49 -16.61 8.34
C SER A 320 -18.14 -18.04 7.97
N ASN A 321 -18.56 -18.51 6.79
CA ASN A 321 -18.25 -19.85 6.29
C ASN A 321 -16.74 -20.02 6.06
N SER A 322 -16.08 -19.03 5.46
CA SER A 322 -14.63 -19.06 5.24
C SER A 322 -13.83 -18.99 6.55
N SER A 323 -14.28 -18.22 7.53
CA SER A 323 -13.62 -18.09 8.84
C SER A 323 -13.83 -19.35 9.69
N THR A 324 -14.94 -20.05 9.52
CA THR A 324 -15.17 -21.36 10.14
C THR A 324 -14.19 -22.40 9.61
N ALA A 325 -13.88 -22.37 8.31
CA ALA A 325 -12.84 -23.20 7.71
C ALA A 325 -11.44 -22.89 8.29
N PHE A 326 -11.10 -21.61 8.44
CA PHE A 326 -9.87 -21.19 9.13
C PHE A 326 -9.78 -21.73 10.56
N LEU A 327 -10.84 -21.58 11.35
CA LEU A 327 -10.88 -22.07 12.74
C LEU A 327 -10.73 -23.59 12.84
N LYS A 328 -11.33 -24.35 11.90
CA LYS A 328 -11.17 -25.80 11.85
C LYS A 328 -9.74 -26.24 11.52
N GLU A 329 -9.08 -25.57 10.56
CA GLU A 329 -7.67 -25.87 10.27
C GLU A 329 -6.78 -25.57 11.49
N GLN A 330 -7.01 -24.43 12.14
CA GLN A 330 -6.24 -24.03 13.30
C GLN A 330 -6.44 -25.01 14.47
N GLN A 331 -7.68 -25.45 14.71
CA GLN A 331 -7.98 -26.49 15.69
C GLN A 331 -7.27 -27.82 15.36
N ALA A 332 -7.30 -28.25 14.09
CA ALA A 332 -6.62 -29.47 13.67
C ALA A 332 -5.10 -29.36 13.85
N ARG A 333 -4.52 -28.18 13.56
CA ARG A 333 -3.11 -27.87 13.78
C ARG A 333 -2.75 -27.96 15.26
N ASP A 334 -3.53 -27.34 16.14
CA ASP A 334 -3.30 -27.35 17.59
C ASP A 334 -3.37 -28.75 18.18
N VAL A 335 -4.34 -29.57 17.72
CA VAL A 335 -4.46 -30.97 18.12
C VAL A 335 -3.23 -31.77 17.71
N LEU A 336 -2.76 -31.61 16.47
CA LEU A 336 -1.58 -32.32 15.99
C LEU A 336 -0.30 -31.86 16.71
N HIS A 337 -0.18 -30.56 17.01
CA HIS A 337 0.96 -30.01 17.75
C HIS A 337 0.97 -30.48 19.22
N SER A 338 -0.20 -30.51 19.85
CA SER A 338 -0.38 -31.06 21.20
C SER A 338 -0.05 -32.55 21.23
N TYR A 339 -0.48 -33.31 20.22
CA TYR A 339 -0.18 -34.72 20.08
C TYR A 339 1.33 -34.96 19.86
N ALA A 340 1.99 -34.19 19.00
CA ALA A 340 3.44 -34.25 18.82
C ALA A 340 4.21 -33.96 20.12
N THR A 341 3.72 -32.99 20.90
CA THR A 341 4.28 -32.66 22.22
C THR A 341 4.11 -33.83 23.18
N LEU A 342 2.91 -34.40 23.28
CA LEU A 342 2.63 -35.57 24.13
C LEU A 342 3.45 -36.80 23.74
N LEU A 343 3.65 -37.05 22.45
CA LEU A 343 4.54 -38.11 21.97
C LEU A 343 6.01 -37.84 22.36
N SER A 344 6.46 -36.59 22.34
CA SER A 344 7.81 -36.24 22.78
C SER A 344 8.00 -36.44 24.29
N GLU A 345 7.00 -36.07 25.10
CA GLU A 345 7.02 -36.23 26.56
C GLU A 345 6.98 -37.70 26.99
N THR A 346 6.20 -38.53 26.29
CA THR A 346 6.16 -39.98 26.53
C THR A 346 7.50 -40.65 26.22
N LEU A 347 8.23 -40.19 25.20
CA LEU A 347 9.59 -40.68 24.91
C LEU A 347 10.61 -40.29 25.97
N VAL A 348 10.51 -39.07 26.52
CA VAL A 348 11.41 -38.59 27.58
C VAL A 348 11.11 -39.29 28.91
N SER A 349 9.84 -39.49 29.27
CA SER A 349 9.47 -40.15 30.53
C SER A 349 9.87 -41.63 30.60
N ILE A 350 9.81 -42.35 29.47
CA ILE A 350 10.32 -43.73 29.37
C ILE A 350 11.82 -43.82 29.72
N GLN A 351 12.62 -42.76 29.44
CA GLN A 351 14.04 -42.72 29.79
C GLN A 351 14.32 -42.49 31.28
N THR A 352 13.34 -42.04 32.07
CA THR A 352 13.52 -41.72 33.51
C THR A 352 13.11 -42.85 34.46
N VAL A 353 12.46 -43.90 33.96
CA VAL A 353 11.93 -45.03 34.75
C VAL A 353 12.80 -46.29 34.63
N GLN A 354 13.93 -46.22 33.91
CA GLN A 354 15.00 -47.22 33.94
C GLN A 354 16.20 -46.69 34.71
#